data_AF-A0A1Y1I342-F1
#
_entry.id   AF-A0A1Y1I342-F1
#
_cell.length_a   1.000
_cell.length_b   1.000
_cell.length_c   1.000
_cell.angle_alpha   90.00
_cell.angle_beta   90.00
_cell.angle_gamma   90.00
#
_symmetry.space_group_name_H-M   'P 1'
#
loop_
_entity.id
_entity.type
_entity.pdbx_description
1 polymer ?
#
loop_
_entity_poly.entity_id
_entity_poly.type
_entity_poly.pdbx_seq_one_letter_code
_entity_poly.pdbx_strand_id
1 'polypeptide(L)'
;MARQIYKIMSESVLKVARGLKDGEDYRAFVKTMVFAPLECMANFVTGSRIFRAGVRDSLEETTFQDSLGFLLSAGFIESLSEDEASIVQHFLTSIASSLAFNPDSLLWAIDKGLLEMVASILGASPFQQLSDYARLRESPISRCTGVLLRLLDSEATTEKLRAHDALTLFRPHKRKINGAYSELKPWKYFERRLEGRPVDEDWKVKAEIKEGTCGGIVCSWKQCRAGRKPSSGKKFGKCGGCQVARYCSKEHQRLHWSTHKIHCRAGQAKSPP
;
A
#
# COMPACT_ATOMS: atom_id res chain seq x y z
N MET A 1 18.45 -7.38 10.76
CA MET A 1 17.45 -8.43 10.43
C MET A 1 16.39 -7.96 9.42
N ALA A 2 15.57 -6.93 9.70
CA ALA A 2 14.49 -6.50 8.78
C ALA A 2 14.99 -6.14 7.35
N ARG A 3 16.09 -5.38 7.24
CA ARG A 3 16.80 -5.08 5.98
C ARG A 3 17.07 -6.35 5.16
N GLN A 4 17.65 -7.36 5.81
CA GLN A 4 17.99 -8.63 5.18
C GLN A 4 16.76 -9.43 4.74
N ILE A 5 15.68 -9.42 5.53
CA ILE A 5 14.42 -10.09 5.15
C ILE A 5 13.86 -9.47 3.86
N TYR A 6 13.80 -8.14 3.78
CA TYR A 6 13.35 -7.46 2.55
C TYR A 6 14.22 -7.80 1.35
N LYS A 7 15.56 -7.76 1.52
CA LYS A 7 16.51 -8.06 0.44
C LYS A 7 16.32 -9.48 -0.08
N ILE A 8 16.29 -10.48 0.80
CA ILE A 8 16.06 -11.88 0.42
C ILE A 8 14.72 -12.06 -0.31
N MET A 9 13.64 -11.46 0.20
CA MET A 9 12.33 -11.57 -0.42
C MET A 9 12.30 -10.93 -1.82
N SER A 10 12.77 -9.70 -1.95
CA SER A 10 12.77 -8.97 -3.23
C SER A 10 13.66 -9.65 -4.28
N GLU A 11 14.88 -10.06 -3.92
CA GLU A 11 15.80 -10.75 -4.83
C GLU A 11 15.25 -12.11 -5.28
N SER A 12 14.66 -12.89 -4.36
CA SER A 12 14.05 -14.18 -4.68
C SER A 12 12.87 -14.03 -5.66
N VAL A 13 11.98 -13.07 -5.39
CA VAL A 13 10.85 -12.75 -6.26
C VAL A 13 11.34 -12.33 -7.66
N LEU A 14 12.32 -11.45 -7.74
CA LEU A 14 12.88 -10.99 -9.02
C LEU A 14 13.55 -12.12 -9.80
N LYS A 15 14.28 -13.02 -9.13
CA LYS A 15 14.93 -14.17 -9.78
C LYS A 15 13.90 -15.04 -10.48
N VAL A 16 12.82 -15.41 -9.79
CA VAL A 16 11.76 -16.26 -10.37
C VAL A 16 10.99 -15.53 -11.45
N ALA A 17 10.67 -14.25 -11.25
CA ALA A 17 9.98 -13.44 -12.25
C ALA A 17 10.77 -13.34 -13.57
N ARG A 18 12.10 -13.17 -13.49
CA ARG A 18 12.98 -13.12 -14.67
C ARG A 18 13.02 -14.46 -15.39
N GLY A 19 13.24 -15.56 -14.65
CA GLY A 19 13.23 -16.89 -15.25
C GLY A 19 11.91 -17.22 -15.95
N LEU A 20 10.76 -16.83 -15.36
CA LEU A 20 9.46 -17.01 -16.00
C LEU A 20 9.35 -16.23 -17.33
N LYS A 21 9.85 -14.99 -17.37
CA LYS A 21 9.89 -14.19 -18.60
C LYS A 21 10.79 -14.83 -19.67
N ASP A 22 11.90 -15.43 -19.25
CA ASP A 22 12.87 -16.08 -20.14
C ASP A 22 12.43 -17.50 -20.59
N GLY A 23 11.23 -17.93 -20.21
CA GLY A 23 10.63 -19.20 -20.63
C GLY A 23 11.00 -20.41 -19.76
N GLU A 24 11.63 -20.19 -18.60
CA GLU A 24 11.86 -21.28 -17.63
C GLU A 24 10.51 -21.74 -17.05
N ASP A 25 10.37 -23.05 -16.82
CA ASP A 25 9.15 -23.65 -16.26
C ASP A 25 9.03 -23.42 -14.75
N TYR A 26 8.89 -22.16 -14.35
CA TYR A 26 8.55 -21.76 -12.98
C TYR A 26 7.05 -21.62 -12.76
N ARG A 27 6.21 -21.99 -13.72
CA ARG A 27 4.77 -21.67 -13.67
C ARG A 27 4.10 -22.26 -12.42
N ALA A 28 4.46 -23.50 -12.06
CA ALA A 28 3.99 -24.16 -10.85
C ALA A 28 4.44 -23.45 -9.54
N PHE A 29 5.52 -22.66 -9.60
CA PHE A 29 6.13 -22.01 -8.44
C PHE A 29 5.76 -20.53 -8.29
N VAL A 30 5.13 -19.89 -9.29
CA VAL A 30 4.79 -18.45 -9.25
C VAL A 30 4.02 -18.09 -7.97
N LYS A 31 3.03 -18.90 -7.59
CA LYS A 31 2.24 -18.65 -6.37
C LYS A 31 3.10 -18.65 -5.10
N THR A 32 4.00 -19.61 -4.96
CA THR A 32 4.81 -19.79 -3.76
C THR A 32 6.01 -18.84 -3.71
N MET A 33 6.60 -18.53 -4.87
CA MET A 33 7.87 -17.80 -4.96
C MET A 33 7.72 -16.33 -5.35
N VAL A 34 6.58 -15.94 -5.92
CA VAL A 34 6.26 -14.54 -6.26
C VAL A 34 5.15 -14.02 -5.37
N PHE A 35 3.97 -14.67 -5.36
CA PHE A 35 2.80 -14.10 -4.68
C PHE A 35 2.91 -14.13 -3.15
N ALA A 36 3.26 -15.27 -2.56
CA ALA A 36 3.37 -15.38 -1.11
C ALA A 36 4.43 -14.43 -0.50
N PRO A 37 5.63 -14.24 -1.11
CA PRO A 37 6.57 -13.24 -0.64
C PRO A 37 6.08 -11.80 -0.81
N LEU A 38 5.42 -11.47 -1.95
CA LEU A 38 4.83 -10.14 -2.16
C LEU A 38 3.73 -9.84 -1.12
N GLU A 39 2.86 -10.80 -0.85
CA GLU A 39 1.85 -10.71 0.21
C GLU A 39 2.48 -10.48 1.57
N CYS A 40 3.52 -11.26 1.89
CA CYS A 40 4.24 -11.15 3.15
C CYS A 40 4.90 -9.77 3.31
N MET A 41 5.55 -9.27 2.25
CA MET A 41 6.11 -7.91 2.22
C MET A 41 5.02 -6.86 2.40
N ALA A 42 3.90 -6.95 1.68
CA ALA A 42 2.77 -6.02 1.84
C ALA A 42 2.27 -6.00 3.29
N ASN A 43 2.09 -7.16 3.91
CA ASN A 43 1.66 -7.29 5.30
C ASN A 43 2.69 -6.72 6.29
N PHE A 44 4.00 -6.97 6.08
CA PHE A 44 5.05 -6.42 6.94
C PHE A 44 5.20 -4.91 6.82
N VAL A 45 5.20 -4.37 5.59
CA VAL A 45 5.23 -2.92 5.35
C VAL A 45 4.03 -2.25 6.03
N THR A 46 2.86 -2.89 5.99
CA THR A 46 1.65 -2.38 6.67
C THR A 46 1.81 -2.40 8.18
N GLY A 47 2.20 -3.54 8.76
CA GLY A 47 2.12 -3.78 10.20
C GLY A 47 3.37 -3.39 11.01
N SER A 48 4.51 -3.14 10.37
CA SER A 48 5.79 -3.03 11.09
C SER A 48 6.61 -1.81 10.68
N ARG A 49 6.69 -0.83 11.59
CA ARG A 49 7.62 0.31 11.49
C ARG A 49 9.08 -0.15 11.36
N ILE A 50 9.48 -1.19 12.08
CA ILE A 50 10.84 -1.74 12.01
C ILE A 50 11.10 -2.32 10.61
N PHE A 51 10.10 -2.97 10.01
CA PHE A 51 10.24 -3.47 8.65
C PHE A 51 10.37 -2.33 7.65
N ARG A 52 9.53 -1.28 7.74
CA ARG A 52 9.65 -0.09 6.88
C ARG A 52 11.00 0.60 6.98
N ALA A 53 11.57 0.72 8.19
CA ALA A 53 12.94 1.21 8.37
C ALA A 53 13.95 0.29 7.65
N GLY A 54 13.81 -1.03 7.80
CA GLY A 54 14.63 -1.99 7.07
C GLY A 54 14.50 -1.90 5.54
N VAL A 55 13.30 -1.62 5.02
CA VAL A 55 13.08 -1.35 3.59
C VAL A 55 13.84 -0.10 3.17
N ARG A 56 13.71 1.00 3.92
CA ARG A 56 14.46 2.24 3.66
C ARG A 56 15.96 2.00 3.60
N ASP A 57 16.50 1.29 4.58
CA ASP A 57 17.94 0.99 4.67
C ASP A 57 18.40 0.06 3.54
N SER A 58 17.53 -0.83 3.04
CA SER A 58 17.81 -1.66 1.86
C SER A 58 17.83 -0.83 0.57
N LEU A 59 17.03 0.24 0.50
CA LEU A 59 16.92 1.14 -0.64
C LEU A 59 17.88 2.33 -0.51
N GLU A 60 18.92 2.27 0.33
CA GLU A 60 19.88 3.36 0.47
C GLU A 60 20.54 3.71 -0.87
N GLU A 61 20.93 2.68 -1.63
CA GLU A 61 21.64 2.79 -2.92
C GLU A 61 20.76 2.48 -4.13
N THR A 62 19.47 2.17 -3.93
CA THR A 62 18.56 1.72 -5.00
C THR A 62 17.18 2.36 -4.85
N THR A 63 16.34 2.21 -5.86
CA THR A 63 14.94 2.66 -5.83
C THR A 63 13.96 1.49 -5.79
N PHE A 64 12.68 1.77 -5.53
CA PHE A 64 11.63 0.78 -5.72
C PHE A 64 11.57 0.27 -7.17
N GLN A 65 11.92 1.11 -8.15
CA GLN A 65 11.95 0.71 -9.55
C GLN A 65 13.02 -0.35 -9.80
N ASP A 66 14.21 -0.21 -9.22
CA ASP A 66 15.29 -1.20 -9.34
C ASP A 66 14.93 -2.52 -8.62
N SER A 67 14.28 -2.40 -7.45
CA SER A 67 13.99 -3.53 -6.58
C SER A 67 12.73 -4.32 -6.96
N LEU A 68 11.70 -3.67 -7.50
CA LEU A 68 10.38 -4.29 -7.76
C LEU A 68 9.81 -3.89 -9.13
N GLY A 69 10.36 -2.90 -9.83
CA GLY A 69 9.80 -2.36 -11.07
C GLY A 69 9.71 -3.38 -12.21
N PHE A 70 10.59 -4.39 -12.25
CA PHE A 70 10.51 -5.48 -13.23
C PHE A 70 9.16 -6.22 -13.16
N LEU A 71 8.56 -6.33 -11.96
CA LEU A 71 7.26 -6.99 -11.75
C LEU A 71 6.08 -6.23 -12.37
N LEU A 72 6.31 -5.00 -12.84
CA LEU A 72 5.33 -4.16 -13.54
C LEU A 72 5.71 -3.97 -15.02
N SER A 73 6.79 -4.60 -15.48
CA SER A 73 7.19 -4.54 -16.89
C SER A 73 6.18 -5.30 -17.76
N ALA A 74 5.91 -4.77 -18.97
CA ALA A 74 4.98 -5.38 -19.91
C ALA A 74 5.31 -6.86 -20.16
N GLY A 75 6.57 -7.18 -20.44
CA GLY A 75 6.97 -8.56 -20.72
C GLY A 75 6.81 -9.54 -19.55
N PHE A 76 6.84 -9.09 -18.29
CA PHE A 76 6.50 -9.96 -17.15
C PHE A 76 5.00 -10.05 -16.94
N ILE A 77 4.26 -8.94 -17.07
CA ILE A 77 2.80 -8.96 -16.93
C ILE A 77 2.14 -9.80 -18.02
N GLU A 78 2.64 -9.76 -19.26
CA GLU A 78 2.16 -10.56 -20.39
C GLU A 78 2.46 -12.06 -20.24
N SER A 79 3.46 -12.44 -19.44
CA SER A 79 3.75 -13.85 -19.15
C SER A 79 2.86 -14.45 -18.07
N LEU A 80 2.05 -13.63 -17.40
CA LEU A 80 1.08 -14.05 -16.39
C LEU A 80 -0.33 -14.15 -16.99
N SER A 81 -1.19 -14.95 -16.36
CA SER A 81 -2.64 -14.82 -16.58
C SER A 81 -3.16 -13.49 -16.02
N GLU A 82 -4.36 -13.06 -16.46
CA GLU A 82 -4.98 -11.82 -15.99
C GLU A 82 -5.16 -11.78 -14.46
N ASP A 83 -5.60 -12.90 -13.88
CA ASP A 83 -5.77 -13.02 -12.43
C ASP A 83 -4.43 -12.91 -11.68
N GLU A 84 -3.38 -13.55 -12.20
CA GLU A 84 -2.04 -13.50 -11.64
C GLU A 84 -1.43 -12.09 -11.71
N ALA A 85 -1.57 -11.42 -12.85
CA ALA A 85 -1.15 -10.03 -13.02
C ALA A 85 -1.89 -9.11 -12.04
N SER A 86 -3.19 -9.31 -11.87
CA SER A 86 -4.02 -8.56 -10.91
C SER A 86 -3.54 -8.76 -9.46
N ILE A 87 -3.16 -9.99 -9.08
CA ILE A 87 -2.61 -10.31 -7.76
C ILE A 87 -1.28 -9.58 -7.52
N VAL A 88 -0.36 -9.60 -8.49
CA VAL A 88 0.93 -8.89 -8.38
C VAL A 88 0.69 -7.39 -8.21
N GLN A 89 -0.15 -6.79 -9.07
CA GLN A 89 -0.52 -5.38 -8.98
C GLN A 89 -1.16 -5.05 -7.63
N HIS A 90 -2.02 -5.93 -7.11
CA HIS A 90 -2.65 -5.75 -5.81
C HIS A 90 -1.64 -5.65 -4.67
N PHE A 91 -0.66 -6.55 -4.60
CA PHE A 91 0.34 -6.53 -3.53
C PHE A 91 1.29 -5.35 -3.64
N LEU A 92 1.74 -5.00 -4.85
CA LEU A 92 2.57 -3.81 -5.07
C LEU A 92 1.82 -2.52 -4.71
N THR A 93 0.55 -2.43 -5.07
CA THR A 93 -0.31 -1.30 -4.66
C THR A 93 -0.54 -1.26 -3.14
N SER A 94 -0.58 -2.43 -2.49
CA SER A 94 -0.70 -2.53 -1.03
C SER A 94 0.58 -2.05 -0.33
N ILE A 95 1.76 -2.38 -0.86
CA ILE A 95 3.04 -1.84 -0.40
C ILE A 95 3.06 -0.32 -0.55
N ALA A 96 2.75 0.20 -1.76
CA ALA A 96 2.73 1.63 -2.04
C ALA A 96 1.74 2.39 -1.13
N SER A 97 0.53 1.87 -0.96
CA SER A 97 -0.46 2.40 -0.01
C SER A 97 0.08 2.44 1.41
N SER A 98 0.64 1.33 1.90
CA SER A 98 1.15 1.29 3.26
C SER A 98 2.31 2.25 3.50
N LEU A 99 3.17 2.49 2.50
CA LEU A 99 4.22 3.50 2.60
C LEU A 99 3.65 4.93 2.65
N ALA A 100 2.65 5.23 1.81
CA ALA A 100 2.03 6.56 1.72
C ALA A 100 1.12 6.91 2.92
N PHE A 101 0.54 5.91 3.59
CA PHE A 101 -0.37 6.14 4.71
C PHE A 101 0.33 6.12 6.08
N ASN A 102 1.59 5.72 6.16
CA ASN A 102 2.36 5.71 7.40
C ASN A 102 3.32 6.92 7.46
N PRO A 103 3.22 7.81 8.47
CA PRO A 103 4.05 9.01 8.56
C PRO A 103 5.56 8.73 8.61
N ASP A 104 5.98 7.60 9.18
CA ASP A 104 7.39 7.20 9.27
C ASP A 104 8.00 6.74 7.93
N SER A 105 7.16 6.48 6.92
CA SER A 105 7.61 6.09 5.57
C SER A 105 7.37 7.12 4.49
N LEU A 106 6.40 8.00 4.71
CA LEU A 106 5.84 8.89 3.70
C LEU A 106 6.87 9.65 2.86
N LEU A 107 7.71 10.44 3.52
CA LEU A 107 8.61 11.37 2.83
C LEU A 107 9.77 10.65 2.12
N TRP A 108 10.41 9.70 2.79
CA TRP A 108 11.53 8.99 2.18
C TRP A 108 11.07 8.03 1.08
N ALA A 109 9.84 7.49 1.16
CA ALA A 109 9.34 6.62 0.12
C ALA A 109 9.18 7.37 -1.21
N ILE A 110 8.77 8.64 -1.18
CA ILE A 110 8.76 9.51 -2.37
C ILE A 110 10.17 9.60 -2.96
N ASP A 111 11.18 9.89 -2.12
CA ASP A 111 12.58 10.00 -2.56
C ASP A 111 13.16 8.67 -3.07
N LYS A 112 12.55 7.54 -2.72
CA LYS A 112 12.97 6.19 -3.15
C LYS A 112 12.14 5.64 -4.31
N GLY A 113 11.40 6.49 -5.01
CA GLY A 113 10.72 6.12 -6.25
C GLY A 113 9.30 5.59 -6.07
N LEU A 114 8.61 5.99 -5.00
CA LEU A 114 7.21 5.61 -4.77
C LEU A 114 6.30 6.10 -5.92
N LEU A 115 6.57 7.27 -6.49
CA LEU A 115 5.72 7.85 -7.54
C LEU A 115 5.83 7.06 -8.84
N GLU A 116 7.03 6.64 -9.22
CA GLU A 116 7.34 5.82 -10.40
C GLU A 116 6.70 4.44 -10.27
N MET A 117 6.74 3.86 -9.06
CA MET A 117 6.04 2.61 -8.77
C MET A 117 4.52 2.79 -8.94
N VAL A 118 3.91 3.85 -8.40
CA VAL A 118 2.48 4.14 -8.56
C VAL A 118 2.11 4.38 -10.04
N ALA A 119 2.95 5.11 -10.79
CA ALA A 119 2.75 5.35 -12.21
C ALA A 119 2.85 4.05 -13.02
N SER A 120 3.82 3.19 -12.70
CA SER A 120 3.99 1.89 -13.34
C SER A 120 2.79 0.96 -13.09
N ILE A 121 2.25 0.93 -11.87
CA ILE A 121 1.01 0.20 -11.55
C ILE A 121 -0.15 0.76 -12.39
N LEU A 122 -0.34 2.09 -12.42
CA LEU A 122 -1.38 2.72 -13.22
C LEU A 122 -1.20 2.44 -14.72
N GLY A 123 0.04 2.31 -15.21
CA GLY A 123 0.35 1.91 -16.58
C GLY A 123 -0.11 0.49 -16.87
N ALA A 124 0.30 -0.46 -16.02
CA ALA A 124 0.05 -1.88 -16.17
C ALA A 124 -1.41 -2.31 -15.90
N SER A 125 -2.20 -1.53 -15.15
CA SER A 125 -3.59 -1.92 -14.83
C SER A 125 -4.57 -1.59 -15.97
N PRO A 126 -5.34 -2.57 -16.50
CA PRO A 126 -6.30 -2.32 -17.57
C PRO A 126 -7.45 -1.41 -17.12
N PHE A 127 -7.91 -0.53 -18.01
CA PHE A 127 -8.97 0.45 -17.71
C PHE A 127 -10.31 -0.23 -17.39
N GLN A 128 -10.55 -1.41 -17.97
CA GLN A 128 -11.74 -2.25 -17.79
C GLN A 128 -11.97 -2.64 -16.32
N GLN A 129 -10.93 -2.67 -15.48
CA GLN A 129 -11.09 -2.93 -14.04
C GLN A 129 -11.96 -1.88 -13.33
N LEU A 130 -12.22 -0.73 -13.94
CA LEU A 130 -13.08 0.32 -13.38
C LEU A 130 -14.58 0.10 -13.62
N SER A 131 -14.97 -0.82 -14.51
CA SER A 131 -16.40 -1.06 -14.78
C SER A 131 -17.09 -1.91 -13.71
N ASP A 132 -16.34 -2.71 -12.96
CA ASP A 132 -16.86 -3.50 -11.85
C ASP A 132 -16.95 -2.64 -10.57
N TYR A 133 -18.14 -2.10 -10.30
CA TYR A 133 -18.37 -1.25 -9.13
C TYR A 133 -18.07 -1.96 -7.80
N ALA A 134 -18.29 -3.28 -7.71
CA ALA A 134 -18.02 -4.04 -6.49
C ALA A 134 -16.51 -4.14 -6.22
N ARG A 135 -15.71 -4.29 -7.28
CA ARG A 135 -14.25 -4.36 -7.20
C ARG A 135 -13.56 -3.00 -7.28
N LEU A 136 -14.26 -1.94 -7.68
CA LEU A 136 -13.70 -0.61 -7.92
C LEU A 136 -12.82 -0.16 -6.76
N ARG A 137 -13.29 -0.29 -5.51
CA ARG A 137 -12.54 0.15 -4.31
C ARG A 137 -11.25 -0.63 -4.08
N GLU A 138 -11.19 -1.88 -4.50
CA GLU A 138 -10.03 -2.75 -4.30
C GLU A 138 -9.12 -2.81 -5.53
N SER A 139 -9.56 -2.21 -6.66
CA SER A 139 -8.76 -2.11 -7.87
C SER A 139 -7.43 -1.39 -7.60
N PRO A 140 -6.33 -1.82 -8.25
CA PRO A 140 -5.05 -1.12 -8.19
C PRO A 140 -5.17 0.36 -8.57
N ILE A 141 -6.00 0.68 -9.58
CA ILE A 141 -6.21 2.06 -10.05
C ILE A 141 -6.81 2.95 -8.95
N SER A 142 -7.85 2.47 -8.25
CA SER A 142 -8.50 3.26 -7.20
C SER A 142 -7.59 3.44 -5.99
N ARG A 143 -6.83 2.40 -5.61
CA ARG A 143 -5.87 2.50 -4.51
C ARG A 143 -4.71 3.43 -4.85
N CYS A 144 -4.14 3.35 -6.06
CA CYS A 144 -3.12 4.29 -6.53
C CYS A 144 -3.64 5.72 -6.52
N THR A 145 -4.88 5.94 -6.96
CA THR A 145 -5.51 7.26 -6.89
C THR A 145 -5.67 7.73 -5.45
N GLY A 146 -6.07 6.84 -4.52
CA GLY A 146 -6.11 7.13 -3.09
C GLY A 146 -4.74 7.49 -2.51
N VAL A 147 -3.66 6.83 -2.94
CA VAL A 147 -2.28 7.19 -2.58
C VAL A 147 -1.97 8.62 -3.03
N LEU A 148 -2.22 8.96 -4.30
CA LEU A 148 -1.95 10.30 -4.82
C LEU A 148 -2.71 11.38 -4.06
N LEU A 149 -3.99 11.15 -3.74
CA LEU A 149 -4.76 12.08 -2.93
C LEU A 149 -4.20 12.23 -1.52
N ARG A 150 -3.83 11.11 -0.87
CA ARG A 150 -3.21 11.10 0.46
C ARG A 150 -1.90 11.90 0.48
N LEU A 151 -1.08 11.78 -0.56
CA LEU A 151 0.17 12.53 -0.69
C LEU A 151 -0.05 14.04 -0.87
N LEU A 152 -1.25 14.51 -1.19
CA LEU A 152 -1.58 15.94 -1.31
C LEU A 152 -2.17 16.55 -0.03
N ASP A 153 -2.38 15.74 1.02
CA ASP A 153 -2.99 16.19 2.27
C ASP A 153 -2.08 17.14 3.08
N SER A 154 -0.76 17.10 2.85
CA SER A 154 0.20 17.97 3.54
C SER A 154 1.01 18.79 2.54
N GLU A 155 1.42 20.01 2.93
CA GLU A 155 2.29 20.84 2.09
C GLU A 155 3.66 20.21 1.89
N ALA A 156 4.27 19.63 2.93
CA ALA A 156 5.58 18.98 2.83
C ALA A 156 5.61 17.86 1.78
N THR A 157 4.57 17.03 1.71
CA THR A 157 4.46 16.00 0.65
C THR A 157 4.12 16.60 -0.70
N THR A 158 3.26 17.62 -0.75
CA THR A 158 2.91 18.32 -2.00
C THR A 158 4.15 18.95 -2.63
N GLU A 159 5.02 19.59 -1.84
CA GLU A 159 6.29 20.14 -2.28
C GLU A 159 7.22 19.05 -2.83
N LYS A 160 7.31 17.88 -2.16
CA LYS A 160 8.05 16.75 -2.72
C LYS A 160 7.46 16.27 -4.05
N LEU A 161 6.13 16.16 -4.18
CA LEU A 161 5.52 15.77 -5.45
C LEU A 161 5.86 16.76 -6.57
N ARG A 162 5.91 18.07 -6.29
CA ARG A 162 6.37 19.08 -7.27
C ARG A 162 7.84 18.89 -7.62
N ALA A 163 8.70 18.65 -6.62
CA ALA A 163 10.13 18.44 -6.83
C ALA A 163 10.44 17.20 -7.69
N HIS A 164 9.56 16.20 -7.67
CA HIS A 164 9.64 14.98 -8.49
C HIS A 164 8.80 15.06 -9.78
N ASP A 165 8.41 16.25 -10.23
CA ASP A 165 7.59 16.49 -11.44
C ASP A 165 6.38 15.54 -11.58
N ALA A 166 5.67 15.31 -10.47
CA ALA A 166 4.57 14.36 -10.42
C ALA A 166 3.46 14.69 -11.43
N LEU A 167 3.28 15.98 -11.78
CA LEU A 167 2.26 16.39 -12.74
C LEU A 167 2.54 15.81 -14.14
N THR A 168 3.78 15.89 -14.61
CA THR A 168 4.19 15.29 -15.89
C THR A 168 4.10 13.77 -15.82
N LEU A 169 4.62 13.18 -14.73
CA LEU A 169 4.63 11.73 -14.54
C LEU A 169 3.23 11.10 -14.60
N PHE A 170 2.23 11.73 -13.98
CA PHE A 170 0.88 11.16 -13.91
C PHE A 170 -0.09 11.63 -15.02
N ARG A 171 0.32 12.59 -15.87
CA ARG A 171 -0.54 13.11 -16.96
C ARG A 171 -1.04 12.01 -17.91
N PRO A 172 -0.23 11.01 -18.33
CA PRO A 172 -0.71 9.90 -19.15
C PRO A 172 -1.82 9.07 -18.49
N HIS A 173 -1.89 9.07 -17.16
CA HIS A 173 -2.84 8.29 -16.38
C HIS A 173 -4.10 9.07 -15.97
N LYS A 174 -4.27 10.32 -16.45
CA LYS A 174 -5.41 11.19 -16.14
C LYS A 174 -6.78 10.52 -16.27
N ARG A 175 -6.99 9.71 -17.32
CA ARG A 175 -8.26 8.99 -17.54
C ARG A 175 -8.52 7.96 -16.44
N LYS A 176 -7.51 7.15 -16.09
CA LYS A 176 -7.60 6.13 -15.03
C LYS A 176 -7.85 6.77 -13.66
N ILE A 177 -7.10 7.83 -13.35
CA ILE A 177 -7.24 8.60 -12.11
C ILE A 177 -8.67 9.14 -11.97
N ASN A 178 -9.21 9.78 -13.01
CA ASN A 178 -10.59 10.27 -12.96
C ASN A 178 -11.64 9.15 -12.87
N GLY A 179 -11.41 8.03 -13.55
CA GLY A 179 -12.34 6.90 -13.53
C GLY A 179 -12.46 6.22 -12.17
N ALA A 180 -11.42 6.25 -11.34
CA ALA A 180 -11.46 5.71 -9.97
C ALA A 180 -12.53 6.39 -9.08
N TYR A 181 -12.75 7.69 -9.29
CA TYR A 181 -13.71 8.50 -8.55
C TYR A 181 -14.41 9.49 -9.49
N SER A 182 -15.25 8.96 -10.39
CA SER A 182 -15.90 9.71 -11.47
C SER A 182 -16.64 10.96 -10.99
N GLU A 183 -17.32 10.87 -9.84
CA GLU A 183 -18.05 11.97 -9.22
C GLU A 183 -17.13 13.10 -8.71
N LEU A 184 -15.89 12.77 -8.37
CA LEU A 184 -14.95 13.71 -7.76
C LEU A 184 -14.07 14.38 -8.82
N LYS A 185 -13.71 13.68 -9.92
CA LYS A 185 -12.72 14.18 -10.90
C LYS A 185 -11.35 14.49 -10.23
N PRO A 186 -10.74 13.51 -9.54
CA PRO A 186 -9.51 13.69 -8.75
C PRO A 186 -8.33 14.29 -9.50
N TRP A 187 -8.24 14.13 -10.82
CA TRP A 187 -7.17 14.78 -11.59
C TRP A 187 -7.20 16.31 -11.46
N LYS A 188 -8.38 16.93 -11.48
CA LYS A 188 -8.49 18.40 -11.39
C LYS A 188 -7.98 18.91 -10.04
N TYR A 189 -8.26 18.17 -8.96
CA TYR A 189 -7.70 18.47 -7.65
C TYR A 189 -6.17 18.32 -7.64
N PHE A 190 -5.69 17.18 -8.15
CA PHE A 190 -4.27 16.86 -8.21
C PHE A 190 -3.47 17.93 -8.97
N GLU A 191 -3.93 18.31 -10.16
CA GLU A 191 -3.34 19.34 -11.01
C GLU A 191 -3.27 20.70 -10.29
N ARG A 192 -4.40 21.19 -9.74
CA ARG A 192 -4.45 22.47 -9.02
C ARG A 192 -3.51 22.50 -7.82
N ARG A 193 -3.47 21.44 -6.99
CA ARG A 193 -2.58 21.38 -5.82
C ARG A 193 -1.12 21.43 -6.24
N LEU A 194 -0.72 20.68 -7.26
CA LEU A 194 0.67 20.66 -7.72
C LEU A 194 1.09 21.98 -8.38
N GLU A 195 0.17 22.71 -9.00
CA GLU A 195 0.46 24.05 -9.54
C GLU A 195 0.44 25.16 -8.47
N GLY A 196 0.19 24.82 -7.20
CA GLY A 196 0.11 25.81 -6.10
C GLY A 196 -1.15 26.67 -6.16
N ARG A 197 -2.16 26.28 -6.96
CA ARG A 197 -3.43 27.00 -7.04
C ARG A 197 -4.28 26.71 -5.79
N PRO A 198 -5.03 27.69 -5.28
CA PRO A 198 -6.01 27.44 -4.22
C PRO A 198 -6.97 26.34 -4.66
N VAL A 199 -7.34 25.47 -3.74
CA VAL A 199 -8.37 24.45 -3.96
C VAL A 199 -9.57 24.77 -3.10
N ASP A 200 -10.73 24.58 -3.67
CA ASP A 200 -12.01 24.64 -2.99
C ASP A 200 -12.06 23.66 -1.79
N GLU A 201 -12.54 24.13 -0.64
CA GLU A 201 -12.61 23.37 0.61
C GLU A 201 -13.54 22.15 0.49
N ASP A 202 -14.52 22.22 -0.42
CA ASP A 202 -15.47 21.15 -0.73
C ASP A 202 -14.80 19.83 -1.15
N TRP A 203 -13.53 19.87 -1.58
CA TRP A 203 -12.77 18.66 -1.90
C TRP A 203 -12.51 17.77 -0.68
N LYS A 204 -12.18 18.38 0.47
CA LYS A 204 -11.77 17.63 1.68
C LYS A 204 -12.91 16.80 2.25
N VAL A 205 -14.12 17.38 2.26
CA VAL A 205 -15.35 16.71 2.76
C VAL A 205 -15.70 15.48 1.93
N LYS A 206 -15.40 15.48 0.62
CA LYS A 206 -15.64 14.32 -0.26
C LYS A 206 -14.51 13.29 -0.22
N ALA A 207 -13.28 13.70 0.12
CA ALA A 207 -12.13 12.81 0.25
C ALA A 207 -12.16 12.00 1.56
N GLU A 208 -12.71 12.56 2.64
CA GLU A 208 -12.93 11.87 3.93
C GLU A 208 -13.90 10.67 3.80
N ILE A 209 -14.66 10.55 2.70
CA ILE A 209 -15.68 9.52 2.50
C ILE A 209 -15.11 8.09 2.34
N LYS A 210 -13.80 7.84 2.15
CA LYS A 210 -13.30 6.46 1.95
C LYS A 210 -11.94 6.14 2.59
N GLU A 211 -11.82 6.32 3.91
CA GLU A 211 -10.83 5.63 4.77
C GLU A 211 -10.89 4.08 4.73
N GLY A 212 -11.72 3.48 3.86
CA GLY A 212 -11.99 2.04 3.81
C GLY A 212 -10.90 1.17 3.16
N THR A 213 -9.85 1.74 2.59
CA THR A 213 -8.84 1.01 1.80
C THR A 213 -7.56 0.63 2.56
N CYS A 214 -7.26 1.24 3.71
CA CYS A 214 -6.22 0.73 4.61
C CYS A 214 -6.85 -0.29 5.54
N GLY A 215 -6.85 -1.57 5.12
CA GLY A 215 -7.32 -2.76 5.85
C GLY A 215 -8.04 -2.45 7.15
N GLY A 216 -9.35 -2.19 7.08
CA GLY A 216 -10.13 -1.70 8.21
C GLY A 216 -9.78 -2.46 9.49
N ILE A 217 -9.46 -1.73 10.56
CA ILE A 217 -8.94 -2.28 11.81
C ILE A 217 -9.79 -3.50 12.21
N VAL A 218 -9.17 -4.68 12.25
CA VAL A 218 -9.81 -5.92 12.71
C VAL A 218 -9.48 -6.19 14.18
N CYS A 219 -10.28 -7.04 14.81
CA CYS A 219 -10.01 -7.49 16.16
C CYS A 219 -8.78 -8.41 16.14
N SER A 220 -7.84 -8.19 17.06
CA SER A 220 -6.59 -8.96 17.17
C SER A 220 -6.80 -10.40 17.63
N TRP A 221 -7.99 -10.73 18.16
CA TRP A 221 -8.35 -12.11 18.45
C TRP A 221 -8.77 -12.84 17.16
N LYS A 222 -7.98 -13.83 16.73
CA LYS A 222 -8.14 -14.51 15.44
C LYS A 222 -9.50 -15.18 15.20
N GLN A 223 -10.21 -15.57 16.26
CA GLN A 223 -11.53 -16.22 16.17
C GLN A 223 -12.69 -15.20 16.17
N CYS A 224 -12.40 -13.91 16.18
CA CYS A 224 -13.42 -12.86 16.13
C CYS A 224 -14.14 -12.83 14.78
N ARG A 225 -15.47 -12.93 14.79
CA ARG A 225 -16.33 -12.81 13.59
C ARG A 225 -16.90 -11.40 13.36
N ALA A 226 -16.53 -10.41 14.18
CA ALA A 226 -17.08 -9.05 14.09
C ALA A 226 -16.65 -8.28 12.82
N GLY A 227 -15.76 -8.85 12.01
CA GLY A 227 -15.29 -8.25 10.76
C GLY A 227 -14.43 -7.00 10.98
N ARG A 228 -14.36 -6.17 9.93
CA ARG A 228 -13.65 -4.89 9.95
C ARG A 228 -14.47 -3.88 10.73
N LYS A 229 -13.80 -3.01 11.49
CA LYS A 229 -14.47 -1.90 12.17
C LYS A 229 -15.21 -1.01 11.14
N PRO A 230 -16.52 -0.74 11.30
CA PRO A 230 -17.22 0.22 10.46
C PRO A 230 -16.67 1.64 10.68
N SER A 231 -16.66 2.45 9.62
CA SER A 231 -16.20 3.85 9.66
C SER A 231 -17.02 4.70 10.63
N SER A 232 -18.33 4.45 10.69
CA SER A 232 -19.27 5.02 11.67
C SER A 232 -19.68 3.96 12.70
N GLY A 233 -19.10 4.00 13.91
CA GLY A 233 -19.44 3.05 14.99
C GLY A 233 -18.46 3.04 16.16
N LYS A 234 -18.75 2.20 17.17
CA LYS A 234 -17.94 2.04 18.37
C LYS A 234 -16.49 1.66 18.00
N LYS A 235 -15.52 2.48 18.41
CA LYS A 235 -14.09 2.23 18.15
C LYS A 235 -13.65 0.95 18.88
N PHE A 236 -12.83 0.13 18.21
CA PHE A 236 -12.19 -1.01 18.87
C PHE A 236 -11.29 -0.49 20.00
N GLY A 237 -11.41 -1.10 21.18
CA GLY A 237 -10.57 -0.81 22.33
C GLY A 237 -9.13 -1.20 22.03
N LYS A 238 -8.18 -0.32 22.34
CA LYS A 238 -6.76 -0.65 22.26
C LYS A 238 -6.33 -1.40 23.52
N CYS A 239 -5.38 -2.31 23.40
CA CYS A 239 -4.72 -2.87 24.58
C CYS A 239 -4.04 -1.74 25.37
N GLY A 240 -4.35 -1.60 26.66
CA GLY A 240 -3.74 -0.58 27.52
C GLY A 240 -2.21 -0.65 27.59
N GLY A 241 -1.65 -1.85 27.49
CA GLY A 241 -0.20 -2.08 27.60
C GLY A 241 0.56 -1.72 26.32
N CYS A 242 0.31 -2.43 25.22
CA CYS A 242 1.08 -2.22 23.99
C CYS A 242 0.49 -1.16 23.05
N GLN A 243 -0.79 -0.79 23.18
CA GLN A 243 -1.55 0.08 22.25
C GLN A 243 -1.62 -0.41 20.78
N VAL A 244 -0.96 -1.53 20.44
CA VAL A 244 -0.95 -2.14 19.11
C VAL A 244 -2.20 -2.98 18.87
N ALA A 245 -2.48 -3.93 19.77
CA ALA A 245 -3.63 -4.82 19.63
C ALA A 245 -4.96 -4.08 19.81
N ARG A 246 -5.96 -4.43 19.00
CA ARG A 246 -7.28 -3.81 18.93
C ARG A 246 -8.36 -4.85 19.15
N TYR A 247 -9.36 -4.56 19.94
CA TYR A 247 -10.43 -5.51 20.27
C TYR A 247 -11.80 -4.86 20.13
N CYS A 248 -12.75 -5.55 19.52
CA CYS A 248 -14.12 -5.05 19.46
C CYS A 248 -14.82 -5.13 20.83
N SER A 249 -14.33 -5.94 21.77
CA SER A 249 -14.84 -6.07 23.14
C SER A 249 -13.72 -6.38 24.15
N LYS A 250 -13.97 -6.11 25.44
CA LYS A 250 -13.06 -6.53 26.53
C LYS A 250 -12.95 -8.05 26.66
N GLU A 251 -13.98 -8.78 26.25
CA GLU A 251 -13.99 -10.24 26.25
C GLU A 251 -12.96 -10.80 25.27
N HIS A 252 -12.90 -10.29 24.04
CA HIS A 252 -11.89 -10.72 23.07
C HIS A 252 -10.47 -10.38 23.53
N GLN A 253 -10.30 -9.28 24.27
CA GLN A 253 -9.02 -8.98 24.90
C GLN A 253 -8.63 -10.03 25.95
N ARG A 254 -9.58 -10.48 26.79
CA ARG A 254 -9.35 -11.54 27.79
C ARG A 254 -9.04 -12.87 27.12
N LEU A 255 -9.79 -13.26 26.09
CA LEU A 255 -9.57 -14.50 25.34
C LEU A 255 -8.21 -14.51 24.62
N HIS A 256 -7.80 -13.37 24.06
CA HIS A 256 -6.49 -13.23 23.42
C HIS A 256 -5.34 -13.06 24.41
N TRP A 257 -5.61 -12.76 25.70
CA TRP A 257 -4.58 -12.36 26.66
C TRP A 257 -3.48 -13.41 26.87
N SER A 258 -3.84 -14.69 26.89
CA SER A 258 -2.91 -15.81 27.14
C SER A 258 -1.74 -15.83 26.16
N THR A 259 -1.99 -15.55 24.88
CA THR A 259 -0.97 -15.47 23.83
C THR A 259 -0.45 -14.05 23.65
N HIS A 260 -1.31 -13.04 23.77
CA HIS A 260 -0.94 -11.65 23.59
C HIS A 260 0.07 -11.15 24.64
N LYS A 261 0.00 -11.61 25.88
CA LYS A 261 0.84 -11.12 27.00
C LYS A 261 2.34 -11.20 26.71
N ILE A 262 2.77 -12.20 25.93
CA ILE A 262 4.17 -12.40 25.52
C ILE A 262 4.62 -11.22 24.66
N HIS A 263 3.84 -10.87 23.64
CA HIS A 263 4.13 -9.74 22.75
C HIS A 263 3.87 -8.38 23.41
N CYS A 264 2.88 -8.30 24.31
CA CYS A 264 2.51 -7.06 24.99
C CYS A 264 3.65 -6.53 25.86
N ARG A 265 4.29 -7.41 26.65
CA ARG A 265 5.44 -7.05 27.51
C ARG A 265 6.64 -6.56 26.70
N ALA A 266 6.92 -7.18 25.55
CA ALA A 266 8.00 -6.75 24.66
C ALA A 266 7.75 -5.35 24.05
N GLY A 267 6.49 -4.96 23.88
CA GLY A 267 6.12 -3.62 23.40
C GLY A 267 6.28 -2.52 24.45
N GLN A 268 5.99 -2.83 25.73
CA GLN A 268 6.08 -1.85 26.82
C GLN A 268 7.52 -1.40 27.09
N ALA A 269 8.50 -2.28 26.92
CA ALA A 269 9.92 -1.93 27.09
C ALA A 269 10.46 -0.92 26.07
N LYS A 270 9.69 -0.59 25.02
CA LYS A 270 10.12 0.30 23.92
C LYS A 270 9.39 1.65 23.90
N SER A 271 8.43 1.86 24.79
CA SER A 271 7.74 3.14 24.92
C SER A 271 8.42 3.94 26.04
N PRO A 272 9.08 5.07 25.77
CA PRO A 272 9.58 5.94 26.83
C PRO A 272 8.40 6.43 27.70
N PRO A 273 8.62 6.62 29.02
CA PRO A 273 7.60 7.09 29.95
C PRO A 273 7.07 8.49 29.59
#